data_AF-A0A8W8L615-F1
#
_entry.id   AF-A0A8W8L615-F1
#
_cell.length_a   1.000
_cell.length_b   1.000
_cell.length_c   1.000
_cell.angle_alpha   90.00
_cell.angle_beta   90.00
_cell.angle_gamma   90.00
#
_symmetry.space_group_name_H-M   'P 1'
#
loop_
_entity.id
_entity.type
_entity.pdbx_description
1 polymer ?
#
loop_
_entity_poly.entity_id
_entity_poly.type
_entity_poly.pdbx_seq_one_letter_code
_entity_poly.pdbx_strand_id
1 'polypeptide(L)'
;MNFKAFCLAFLCFVLLFTFSDGACKKELANYHIDRDSTLKVTFYCSKHRREWSYGVMRFPEFCERCFCFGYIMECCDSGNVAGAVTVDGCMKEYHGCNAVFYKFVNGIKINCHTGLPFDDRLGF
;
A
#
# COMPACT_ATOMS: atom_id res chain seq x y z
N MET A 1 29.55 -12.17 -21.47
CA MET A 1 28.37 -11.99 -20.60
C MET A 1 27.14 -12.52 -21.32
N ASN A 2 26.40 -13.45 -20.72
CA ASN A 2 25.27 -14.13 -21.37
C ASN A 2 24.04 -13.21 -21.48
N PHE A 3 23.69 -12.81 -22.70
CA PHE A 3 22.52 -11.96 -23.01
C PHE A 3 21.22 -12.47 -22.37
N LYS A 4 21.06 -13.79 -22.27
CA LYS A 4 19.91 -14.45 -21.62
C LYS A 4 19.79 -14.12 -20.13
N ALA A 5 20.90 -14.01 -19.40
CA ALA A 5 20.88 -13.65 -17.98
C ALA A 5 20.47 -12.18 -17.77
N PHE A 6 20.86 -11.30 -18.71
CA PHE A 6 20.47 -9.90 -18.68
C PHE A 6 18.97 -9.71 -18.94
N CYS A 7 18.41 -10.42 -19.93
CA CYS A 7 16.97 -10.39 -20.18
C CYS A 7 16.15 -10.94 -19.00
N LEU A 8 16.61 -12.01 -18.35
CA LEU A 8 15.94 -12.57 -17.18
C LEU A 8 15.98 -11.59 -16.00
N ALA A 9 17.13 -10.95 -15.75
CA ALA A 9 17.27 -9.93 -14.71
C ALA A 9 16.36 -8.71 -14.98
N PHE A 10 16.28 -8.27 -16.24
CA PHE A 10 15.41 -7.16 -16.64
C PHE A 10 13.93 -7.52 -16.47
N LEU A 11 13.50 -8.72 -16.86
CA LEU A 11 12.14 -9.19 -16.65
C LEU A 11 11.80 -9.31 -15.17
N CYS A 12 12.70 -9.86 -14.35
CA CYS A 12 12.52 -9.92 -12.90
C CYS A 12 12.42 -8.51 -12.29
N PHE A 13 13.24 -7.57 -12.75
CA PHE A 13 13.21 -6.18 -12.29
C PHE A 13 11.88 -5.50 -12.65
N VAL A 14 11.41 -5.64 -13.90
CA VAL A 14 10.13 -5.08 -14.34
C VAL A 14 8.97 -5.71 -13.56
N LEU A 15 8.98 -7.03 -13.37
CA LEU A 15 7.95 -7.73 -12.59
C LEU A 15 7.94 -7.26 -11.13
N LEU A 16 9.11 -7.11 -10.50
CA LEU A 16 9.21 -6.59 -9.12
C LEU A 16 8.65 -5.16 -9.01
N PHE A 17 8.88 -4.31 -10.02
CA PHE A 17 8.28 -2.98 -10.08
C PHE A 17 6.75 -3.05 -10.22
N THR A 18 6.22 -3.87 -11.13
CA THR A 18 4.77 -3.96 -11.35
C THR A 18 4.02 -4.67 -10.22
N PHE A 19 4.66 -5.60 -9.50
CA PHE A 19 4.05 -6.22 -8.31
C PHE A 19 4.06 -5.29 -7.09
N SER A 20 4.95 -4.28 -7.06
CA SER A 20 4.90 -3.22 -6.04
C SER A 20 3.73 -2.24 -6.25
N ASP A 21 3.24 -2.12 -7.49
CA ASP A 21 2.11 -1.24 -7.86
C ASP A 21 0.73 -1.77 -7.42
N GLY A 22 0.65 -3.02 -6.92
CA GLY A 22 -0.60 -3.56 -6.37
C GLY A 22 -1.09 -2.84 -5.11
N ALA A 23 -0.18 -2.14 -4.40
CA ALA A 23 -0.48 -1.49 -3.14
C ALA A 23 -0.41 0.05 -3.19
N CYS A 24 0.15 0.66 -4.23
CA CYS A 24 0.37 2.10 -4.31
C CYS A 24 -0.26 2.71 -5.58
N LYS A 25 -1.04 3.79 -5.41
CA LYS A 25 -1.66 4.57 -6.48
C LYS A 25 -1.03 5.95 -6.54
N LYS A 26 -0.64 6.38 -7.74
CA LYS A 26 -0.13 7.72 -8.01
C LYS A 26 -1.21 8.58 -8.65
N GLU A 27 -1.41 9.77 -8.11
CA GLU A 27 -2.39 10.77 -8.54
C GLU A 27 -1.68 12.13 -8.67
N LEU A 28 -2.19 13.02 -9.51
CA LEU A 28 -1.67 14.39 -9.59
C LEU A 28 -2.18 15.22 -8.41
N ALA A 29 -1.32 16.09 -7.88
CA ALA A 29 -1.70 17.03 -6.83
C ALA A 29 -2.61 18.14 -7.39
N ASN A 30 -3.47 18.68 -6.53
CA ASN A 30 -4.27 19.85 -6.84
C ASN A 30 -3.40 21.11 -6.83
N TYR A 31 -3.90 22.19 -7.42
CA TYR A 31 -3.21 23.46 -7.44
C TYR A 31 -4.15 24.64 -7.16
N HIS A 32 -3.58 25.68 -6.58
CA HIS A 32 -4.21 26.98 -6.39
C HIS A 32 -3.37 28.06 -7.08
N ILE A 33 -4.01 29.02 -7.74
CA ILE A 33 -3.35 30.14 -8.41
C ILE A 33 -3.74 31.41 -7.67
N ASP A 34 -2.78 32.00 -6.96
CA ASP A 34 -2.95 33.31 -6.35
C ASP A 34 -2.69 34.40 -7.40
N ARG A 35 -3.64 35.33 -7.56
CA ARG A 35 -3.64 36.36 -8.62
C ARG A 35 -3.26 37.75 -8.12
N ASP A 36 -3.00 37.91 -6.82
CA ASP A 36 -3.05 39.25 -6.22
C ASP A 36 -1.77 40.09 -6.38
N SER A 37 -0.64 39.53 -6.84
CA SER A 37 0.57 40.36 -7.12
C SER A 37 1.72 39.63 -7.82
N THR A 38 1.86 38.33 -7.60
CA THR A 38 2.79 37.46 -8.32
C THR A 38 2.02 36.19 -8.64
N LEU A 39 1.97 35.79 -9.92
CA LEU A 39 1.20 34.63 -10.35
C LEU A 39 1.82 33.38 -9.72
N LYS A 40 1.36 33.02 -8.52
CA LYS A 40 1.97 32.01 -7.67
C LYS A 40 1.10 30.77 -7.70
N VAL A 41 1.64 29.70 -8.28
CA VAL A 41 1.00 28.38 -8.29
C VAL A 41 1.46 27.63 -7.04
N THR A 42 0.51 27.23 -6.20
CA THR A 42 0.77 26.40 -5.03
C THR A 42 0.12 25.04 -5.21
N PHE A 43 0.90 23.97 -5.10
CA PHE A 43 0.40 22.60 -5.19
C PHE A 43 0.08 22.04 -3.81
N TYR A 44 -0.96 21.21 -3.73
CA TYR A 44 -1.37 20.52 -2.52
C TYR A 44 -2.06 19.20 -2.84
N CYS A 45 -1.94 18.23 -1.96
CA CYS A 45 -2.63 16.96 -2.04
C CYS A 45 -3.92 17.01 -1.23
N SER A 46 -4.96 16.31 -1.69
CA SER A 46 -6.25 16.21 -1.01
C SER A 46 -6.75 14.77 -1.05
N LYS A 47 -7.04 14.20 0.13
CA LYS A 47 -7.58 12.84 0.29
C LYS A 47 -8.41 12.77 1.57
N HIS A 48 -9.52 12.03 1.56
CA HIS A 48 -10.41 11.86 2.72
C HIS A 48 -10.76 13.18 3.44
N ARG A 49 -11.00 14.26 2.66
CA ARG A 49 -11.30 15.62 3.15
C ARG A 49 -10.17 16.28 3.96
N ARG A 50 -8.94 15.79 3.87
CA ARG A 50 -7.74 16.42 4.44
C ARG A 50 -6.84 16.92 3.32
N GLU A 51 -6.29 18.11 3.52
CA GLU A 51 -5.39 18.76 2.56
C GLU A 51 -4.01 19.00 3.20
N TRP A 52 -2.95 18.80 2.42
CA TRP A 52 -1.58 19.07 2.87
C TRP A 52 -0.68 19.40 1.68
N SER A 53 0.31 20.27 1.90
CA SER A 53 1.17 20.80 0.83
C SER A 53 2.43 19.97 0.59
N TYR A 54 2.92 19.25 1.60
CA TYR A 54 4.15 18.48 1.51
C TYR A 54 4.24 17.39 2.57
N GLY A 55 4.91 16.29 2.25
CA GLY A 55 5.27 15.23 3.20
C GLY A 55 4.26 14.10 3.24
N VAL A 56 4.25 13.37 4.36
CA VAL A 56 3.47 12.13 4.53
C VAL A 56 2.22 12.41 5.35
N MET A 57 1.06 12.00 4.83
CA MET A 57 -0.19 11.90 5.56
C MET A 57 -0.56 10.43 5.80
N ARG A 58 -1.01 10.10 7.01
CA ARG A 58 -1.48 8.75 7.36
C ARG A 58 -2.98 8.78 7.59
N PHE A 59 -3.66 7.74 7.08
CA PHE A 59 -5.09 7.54 7.18
C PHE A 59 -5.34 6.16 7.81
N PRO A 60 -5.16 6.02 9.14
CA PRO A 60 -5.31 4.73 9.81
C PRO A 60 -6.71 4.12 9.66
N GLU A 61 -7.74 4.96 9.54
CA GLU A 61 -9.13 4.53 9.39
C GLU A 61 -9.38 3.89 8.01
N PHE A 62 -8.55 4.24 7.03
CA PHE A 62 -8.63 3.77 5.65
C PHE A 62 -7.48 2.83 5.30
N CYS A 63 -6.58 2.57 6.26
CA CYS A 63 -5.39 1.77 6.05
C CYS A 63 -4.54 2.28 4.89
N GLU A 64 -4.40 3.59 4.76
CA GLU A 64 -3.64 4.22 3.69
C GLU A 64 -2.55 5.14 4.25
N ARG A 65 -1.46 5.27 3.50
CA ARG A 65 -0.40 6.24 3.71
C ARG A 65 -0.13 6.96 2.41
N CYS A 66 -0.32 8.26 2.39
CA CYS A 66 -0.08 9.09 1.22
C CYS A 66 1.15 9.97 1.39
N PHE A 67 1.97 10.07 0.35
CA PHE A 67 3.06 11.00 0.23
C PHE A 67 2.71 12.09 -0.77
N CYS A 68 2.98 13.34 -0.43
CA CYS A 68 2.79 14.49 -1.30
C CYS A 68 4.12 15.20 -1.51
N PHE A 69 4.52 15.33 -2.78
CA PHE A 69 5.76 15.99 -3.14
C PHE A 69 5.56 16.76 -4.44
N GLY A 70 5.54 18.10 -4.34
CA GLY A 70 5.31 18.97 -5.47
C GLY A 70 3.95 18.71 -6.11
N TYR A 71 3.95 18.23 -7.35
CA TYR A 71 2.75 17.96 -8.15
C TYR A 71 2.28 16.50 -8.11
N ILE A 72 2.91 15.64 -7.29
CA ILE A 72 2.63 14.20 -7.23
C ILE A 72 2.10 13.83 -5.84
N MET A 73 1.01 13.06 -5.84
CA MET A 73 0.52 12.32 -4.69
C MET A 73 0.71 10.82 -4.93
N GLU A 74 1.25 10.10 -3.95
CA GLU A 74 1.38 8.64 -3.99
C GLU A 74 0.76 8.07 -2.72
N CYS A 75 -0.34 7.34 -2.85
CA CYS A 75 -1.05 6.70 -1.75
C CYS A 75 -0.84 5.20 -1.79
N CYS A 76 -0.29 4.66 -0.71
CA CYS A 76 -0.13 3.22 -0.55
C CYS A 76 -1.06 2.69 0.53
N ASP A 77 -1.60 1.49 0.31
CA ASP A 77 -2.18 0.70 1.39
C ASP A 77 -1.09 0.46 2.45
N SER A 78 -1.48 0.57 3.71
CA SER A 78 -0.64 0.48 4.88
C SER A 78 -1.05 -0.74 5.72
N GLY A 79 -0.05 -1.42 6.28
CA GLY A 79 -0.21 -2.69 7.00
C GLY A 79 0.29 -3.89 6.19
N ASN A 80 0.20 -5.09 6.75
CA ASN A 80 0.72 -6.33 6.13
C ASN A 80 -0.06 -6.79 4.88
N VAL A 81 -1.00 -5.97 4.38
CA VAL A 81 -1.92 -6.31 3.28
C VAL A 81 -1.50 -5.73 1.94
N ALA A 82 -0.40 -4.97 1.87
CA ALA A 82 0.17 -4.53 0.61
C ALA A 82 0.56 -5.77 -0.24
N GLY A 83 -0.29 -6.14 -1.21
CA GLY A 83 -0.02 -7.20 -2.19
C GLY A 83 -0.41 -8.64 -1.81
N ALA A 84 -1.00 -8.90 -0.63
CA ALA A 84 -1.41 -10.26 -0.25
C ALA A 84 -2.78 -10.63 -0.88
N VAL A 85 -2.73 -11.22 -2.08
CA VAL A 85 -3.92 -11.46 -2.91
C VAL A 85 -4.77 -12.61 -2.37
N THR A 86 -4.20 -13.75 -2.02
CA THR A 86 -4.92 -14.90 -1.42
C THR A 86 -3.88 -15.93 -0.96
N VAL A 87 -4.14 -16.64 0.14
CA VAL A 87 -3.39 -17.84 0.51
C VAL A 87 -4.32 -19.03 0.28
N ASP A 88 -3.92 -19.97 -0.58
CA ASP A 88 -4.78 -21.10 -0.96
C ASP A 88 -5.22 -21.93 0.26
N GLY A 89 -6.53 -22.20 0.33
CA GLY A 89 -7.14 -22.94 1.45
C GLY A 89 -7.22 -22.17 2.76
N CYS A 90 -6.99 -20.86 2.74
CA CYS A 90 -7.06 -19.98 3.90
C CYS A 90 -8.10 -18.89 3.74
N MET A 91 -8.83 -18.64 4.82
CA MET A 91 -9.72 -17.51 4.96
C MET A 91 -8.92 -16.26 5.35
N LYS A 92 -9.36 -15.11 4.85
CA LYS A 92 -8.78 -13.80 5.16
C LYS A 92 -9.69 -13.07 6.14
N GLU A 93 -9.10 -12.55 7.21
CA GLU A 93 -9.79 -11.67 8.17
C GLU A 93 -8.95 -10.40 8.38
N TYR A 94 -9.61 -9.30 8.71
CA TYR A 94 -8.97 -8.00 8.89
C TYR A 94 -9.01 -7.60 10.36
N HIS A 95 -7.85 -7.35 10.95
CA HIS A 95 -7.70 -6.72 12.26
C HIS A 95 -7.11 -5.31 12.06
N GLY A 96 -8.01 -4.33 11.96
CA GLY A 96 -7.64 -2.98 11.53
C GLY A 96 -7.03 -3.01 10.13
N CYS A 97 -5.79 -2.55 10.01
CA CYS A 97 -5.07 -2.48 8.74
C CYS A 97 -4.19 -3.70 8.44
N ASN A 98 -4.29 -4.74 9.26
CA ASN A 98 -3.58 -5.99 9.03
C ASN A 98 -4.57 -7.06 8.59
N ALA A 99 -4.21 -7.79 7.54
CA ALA A 99 -4.92 -8.98 7.13
C ALA A 99 -4.20 -10.18 7.73
N VAL A 100 -4.99 -11.09 8.24
CA VAL A 100 -4.55 -12.36 8.78
C VAL A 100 -5.17 -13.47 7.95
N PHE A 101 -4.39 -14.52 7.72
CA PHE A 101 -4.83 -15.67 6.96
C PHE A 101 -4.89 -16.88 7.87
N TYR A 102 -6.05 -17.53 7.95
CA TYR A 102 -6.25 -18.66 8.82
C TYR A 102 -7.09 -19.76 8.18
N LYS A 103 -7.01 -20.96 8.72
CA LYS A 103 -7.88 -22.10 8.36
C LYS A 103 -8.30 -22.86 9.60
N PHE A 104 -9.43 -23.56 9.52
CA PHE A 104 -9.84 -24.48 10.58
C PHE A 104 -9.25 -25.86 10.33
N VAL A 105 -8.51 -26.38 11.31
CA VAL A 105 -8.06 -27.78 11.34
C VAL A 105 -8.62 -28.41 12.60
N ASN A 106 -9.50 -29.40 12.45
CA ASN A 106 -10.18 -30.06 13.56
C ASN A 106 -10.87 -29.08 14.54
N GLY A 107 -11.47 -28.00 14.01
CA GLY A 107 -12.15 -26.98 14.81
C GLY A 107 -11.24 -25.91 15.44
N ILE A 108 -9.92 -26.01 15.28
CA ILE A 108 -8.97 -25.02 15.79
C ILE A 108 -8.61 -24.04 14.68
N LYS A 109 -8.66 -22.74 14.97
CA LYS A 109 -8.19 -21.65 14.09
C LYS A 109 -6.67 -21.69 14.04
N ILE A 110 -6.08 -21.95 12.87
CA ILE A 110 -4.63 -22.04 12.65
C ILE A 110 -4.19 -20.91 11.72
N ASN A 111 -3.13 -20.17 12.07
CA ASN A 111 -2.51 -19.18 11.20
C ASN A 111 -1.84 -19.88 10.01
N CYS A 112 -2.17 -19.45 8.80
CA CYS A 112 -1.71 -20.10 7.58
C CYS A 112 -0.25 -19.85 7.24
N HIS A 113 0.37 -18.78 7.77
CA HIS A 113 1.79 -18.51 7.57
C HIS A 113 2.67 -19.26 8.57
N THR A 114 2.22 -19.43 9.81
CA THR A 114 3.03 -20.05 10.88
C THR A 114 2.67 -21.50 11.16
N GLY A 115 1.46 -21.95 10.80
CA GLY A 115 0.94 -23.27 11.14
C GLY A 115 0.61 -23.46 12.63
N LEU A 116 0.68 -22.39 13.42
CA LEU A 116 0.38 -22.41 14.85
C LEU A 116 -1.07 -21.98 15.14
N PRO A 117 -1.62 -22.33 16.32
CA PRO A 117 -2.91 -21.80 16.77
C PRO A 117 -2.95 -20.27 16.66
N PHE A 118 -4.06 -19.78 16.15
CA PHE A 118 -4.27 -18.36 15.93
C PHE A 118 -4.43 -17.67 17.28
N ASP A 119 -3.56 -16.69 17.57
CA ASP A 119 -3.67 -15.85 18.77
C ASP A 119 -4.25 -14.49 18.39
N ASP A 120 -5.54 -14.30 18.67
CA ASP A 120 -6.26 -13.06 18.38
C ASP A 120 -5.70 -11.85 19.15
N ARG A 121 -4.86 -12.06 20.18
CA ARG A 121 -4.18 -10.97 20.92
C ARG A 121 -2.94 -10.46 20.23
N LEU A 122 -2.30 -11.31 19.43
CA LEU A 122 -1.05 -10.99 18.77
C LEU A 122 -1.28 -10.28 17.44
N GLY A 123 -2.43 -10.46 16.79
CA GLY A 123 -2.73 -9.77 15.53
C GLY A 123 -1.70 -10.03 14.42
N PHE A 124 -1.02 -11.18 14.48
CA PHE A 124 0.03 -11.64 13.57
C PHE A 124 -0.37 -12.95 12.88
#